data_AF-K2ETB5-F1
#
_entry.id   AF-K2ETB5-F1
#
_cell.length_a   1.000
_cell.length_b   1.000
_cell.length_c   1.000
_cell.angle_alpha   90.00
_cell.angle_beta   90.00
_cell.angle_gamma   90.00
#
_symmetry.space_group_name_H-M   'P 1'
#
loop_
_entity.id
_entity.type
_entity.pdbx_description
1 polymer ?
#
loop_
_entity_poly.entity_id
_entity_poly.type
_entity_poly.pdbx_seq_one_letter_code
_entity_poly.pdbx_strand_id
1 'polypeptide(L)'
;MVVATKNLISQMSGLLENENGSAITQIGKGKKIAVEYTDPNPFKEFHLGHLYSNAIGESLSRLFEACGAVVWRGDFYGDVGMHIAKSIYGLLAELRIKNSELRMKQGKDYIRELKKYIGELGKLPVSQRQKLLGEGYALGVVKYEEDKAVAEEIKDLNYLIYVAAQEILKKDKGWQPMINYQKLL
;
A
#
# COMPACT_ATOMS: atom_id res chain seq x y z
N MET A 1 -19.56 42.53 29.37
CA MET A 1 -18.54 42.59 28.31
C MET A 1 -19.27 42.52 26.97
N VAL A 2 -19.67 43.66 26.43
CA VAL A 2 -20.24 43.74 25.08
C VAL A 2 -19.05 43.89 24.15
N VAL A 3 -18.72 42.85 23.38
CA VAL A 3 -17.75 42.96 22.29
C VAL A 3 -18.27 44.07 21.39
N ALA A 4 -17.56 45.20 21.33
CA ALA A 4 -18.01 46.42 20.68
C ALA A 4 -18.49 46.14 19.25
N THR A 5 -19.80 46.24 19.03
CA THR A 5 -20.52 45.72 17.86
C THR A 5 -20.01 46.30 16.54
N LYS A 6 -19.59 47.57 16.53
CA LYS A 6 -19.01 48.22 15.34
C LYS A 6 -17.64 47.66 14.94
N ASN A 7 -16.79 47.35 15.91
CA ASN A 7 -15.46 46.82 15.63
C ASN A 7 -15.55 45.37 15.13
N LEU A 8 -16.46 44.58 15.69
CA LEU A 8 -16.72 43.22 15.24
C LEU A 8 -17.25 43.20 13.79
N ILE A 9 -18.23 44.05 13.47
CA ILE A 9 -18.79 44.15 12.11
C ILE A 9 -17.71 44.56 11.11
N SER A 10 -16.89 45.58 11.43
CA SER A 10 -15.78 46.02 10.57
C SER A 10 -14.75 44.91 10.32
N GLN A 11 -14.36 44.17 11.36
CA GLN A 11 -13.45 43.03 11.21
C GLN A 11 -14.06 41.90 10.37
N MET A 12 -15.35 41.60 10.56
CA MET A 12 -16.04 40.59 9.76
C MET A 12 -16.14 40.99 8.28
N SER A 13 -16.43 42.25 7.97
CA SER A 13 -16.45 42.74 6.58
C SER A 13 -15.09 42.59 5.91
N GLY A 14 -14.00 42.93 6.60
CA GLY A 14 -12.63 42.73 6.07
C GLY A 14 -12.26 41.26 5.84
N LEU A 15 -12.89 40.32 6.56
CA LEU A 15 -12.73 38.88 6.32
C LEU A 15 -13.54 38.37 5.12
N LEU A 16 -14.69 39.00 4.84
CA LEU A 16 -15.57 38.67 3.72
C LEU A 16 -15.08 39.24 2.39
N GLU A 17 -14.35 40.36 2.41
CA GLU A 17 -13.81 41.03 1.22
C GLU A 17 -12.49 40.45 0.71
N ASN A 18 -11.79 39.64 1.53
CA ASN A 18 -10.63 38.91 1.07
C ASN A 18 -11.05 37.72 0.19
N GLU A 19 -10.83 37.83 -1.13
CA GLU A 19 -11.11 36.78 -2.13
C GLU A 19 -10.42 35.43 -1.83
N ASN A 20 -9.42 35.43 -0.95
CA ASN A 20 -8.70 34.23 -0.49
C ASN A 20 -9.25 33.59 0.79
N GLY A 21 -10.35 34.10 1.36
CA GLY A 21 -11.07 33.47 2.46
C GLY A 21 -10.34 33.43 3.81
N SER A 22 -10.91 34.18 4.77
CA SER A 22 -10.87 33.88 6.21
C SER A 22 -9.55 34.09 6.97
N ALA A 23 -9.68 34.27 8.29
CA ALA A 23 -8.66 34.61 9.29
C ALA A 23 -7.59 33.52 9.52
N ILE A 24 -7.24 32.76 8.48
CA ILE A 24 -6.34 31.62 8.57
C ILE A 24 -4.90 32.12 8.56
N THR A 25 -4.27 32.04 9.74
CA THR A 25 -2.88 32.42 9.93
C THR A 25 -1.98 31.61 9.01
N GLN A 26 -1.10 32.29 8.26
CA GLN A 26 -0.16 31.69 7.32
C GLN A 26 1.07 31.08 8.02
N ILE A 27 0.86 30.38 9.15
CA ILE A 27 1.92 29.78 9.97
C ILE A 27 2.70 28.69 9.21
N GLY A 28 2.10 28.10 8.19
CA GLY A 28 2.69 27.07 7.34
C GLY A 28 3.54 27.64 6.22
N LYS A 29 3.57 28.96 6.00
CA LYS A 29 4.30 29.56 4.88
C LYS A 29 5.78 29.19 4.90
N GLY A 30 6.27 28.66 3.78
CA GLY A 30 7.66 28.19 3.62
C GLY A 30 7.94 26.82 4.25
N LYS A 31 6.94 26.16 4.84
CA LYS A 31 7.05 24.78 5.31
C LYS A 31 6.69 23.80 4.19
N LYS A 32 7.39 22.66 4.20
CA LYS A 32 7.11 21.49 3.36
C LYS A 32 6.70 20.36 4.29
N ILE A 33 5.49 19.84 4.14
CA ILE A 33 4.91 18.83 5.02
C ILE A 33 4.56 17.61 4.18
N ALA A 34 4.98 16.43 4.60
CA ALA A 34 4.52 15.17 4.03
C ALA A 34 3.48 14.56 4.98
N VAL A 35 2.35 14.12 4.42
CA VAL A 35 1.28 13.44 5.13
C VAL A 35 1.08 12.09 4.46
N GLU A 36 1.43 11.03 5.17
CA GLU A 36 1.21 9.64 4.77
C GLU A 36 -0.06 9.12 5.43
N TYR A 37 -0.95 8.51 4.65
CA TYR A 37 -2.22 8.01 5.17
C TYR A 37 -2.85 6.96 4.26
N THR A 38 -3.88 6.29 4.78
CA THR A 38 -4.60 5.15 4.19
C THR A 38 -3.81 3.84 4.19
N ASP A 39 -2.61 3.83 3.62
CA ASP A 39 -1.66 2.71 3.53
C ASP A 39 -2.33 1.32 3.43
N PRO A 40 -3.22 1.13 2.43
CA PRO A 40 -4.04 -0.07 2.39
C PRO A 40 -3.18 -1.26 2.01
N ASN A 41 -3.49 -2.42 2.59
CA ASN A 41 -2.97 -3.67 2.09
C ASN A 41 -3.71 -4.01 0.78
N PRO A 42 -3.02 -4.09 -0.38
CA PRO A 42 -3.66 -4.29 -1.68
C PRO A 42 -4.33 -5.66 -1.83
N PHE A 43 -4.10 -6.59 -0.89
CA PHE A 43 -4.70 -7.94 -0.87
C PHE A 43 -5.97 -8.04 -0.02
N LYS A 44 -6.42 -6.92 0.55
CA LYS A 44 -7.69 -6.84 1.29
C LYS A 44 -8.64 -5.89 0.58
N GLU A 45 -9.94 -6.16 0.72
CA GLU A 45 -10.96 -5.25 0.22
C GLU A 45 -10.90 -3.91 0.96
N PHE A 46 -11.05 -2.83 0.21
CA PHE A 46 -11.08 -1.50 0.76
C PHE A 46 -12.42 -1.23 1.43
N HIS A 47 -12.48 -1.42 2.76
CA HIS A 47 -13.70 -1.26 3.55
C HIS A 47 -13.76 0.07 4.32
N LEU A 48 -14.90 0.35 4.96
CA LEU A 48 -15.17 1.56 5.76
C LEU A 48 -14.09 1.87 6.81
N GLY A 49 -13.43 0.86 7.38
CA GLY A 49 -12.29 1.06 8.28
C GLY A 49 -11.16 1.92 7.68
N HIS A 50 -10.90 1.84 6.37
CA HIS A 50 -9.88 2.67 5.70
C HIS A 50 -10.34 4.12 5.49
N LEU A 51 -11.66 4.37 5.50
CA LEU A 51 -12.20 5.74 5.35
C LEU A 51 -11.73 6.64 6.48
N TYR A 52 -11.55 6.12 7.69
CA TYR A 52 -11.07 6.89 8.84
C TYR A 52 -9.68 7.49 8.56
N SER A 53 -8.71 6.65 8.22
CA SER A 53 -7.34 7.08 7.92
C SER A 53 -7.32 8.05 6.73
N ASN A 54 -8.09 7.73 5.68
CA ASN A 54 -8.22 8.57 4.50
C ASN A 54 -8.80 9.95 4.82
N ALA A 55 -9.89 10.01 5.58
CA ALA A 55 -10.58 11.25 5.92
C ALA A 55 -9.71 12.14 6.81
N ILE A 56 -9.00 11.57 7.79
CA ILE A 56 -8.11 12.34 8.67
C ILE A 56 -6.91 12.86 7.92
N GLY A 57 -6.21 12.00 7.16
CA GLY A 57 -5.02 12.40 6.41
C GLY A 57 -5.32 13.49 5.39
N GLU A 58 -6.44 13.37 4.68
CA GLU A 58 -6.88 14.40 3.72
C GLU A 58 -7.31 15.70 4.42
N SER A 59 -8.01 15.61 5.56
CA SER A 59 -8.40 16.80 6.34
C SER A 59 -7.19 17.57 6.87
N LEU A 60 -6.18 16.85 7.40
CA LEU A 60 -4.93 17.45 7.86
C LEU A 60 -4.15 18.09 6.70
N SER A 61 -4.10 17.40 5.56
CA SER A 61 -3.42 17.93 4.37
C SER A 61 -4.03 19.26 3.91
N ARG A 62 -5.36 19.34 3.84
CA ARG A 62 -6.08 20.59 3.51
C ARG A 62 -5.87 21.68 4.54
N LEU A 63 -5.83 21.33 5.83
CA LEU A 63 -5.57 22.29 6.89
C LEU A 63 -4.16 22.90 6.76
N PHE A 64 -3.16 22.07 6.48
CA PHE A 64 -1.79 22.54 6.28
C PHE A 64 -1.66 23.42 5.03
N GLU A 65 -2.33 23.06 3.94
CA GLU A 65 -2.39 23.89 2.72
C GLU A 65 -3.06 25.23 2.98
N ALA A 66 -4.19 25.25 3.72
CA ALA A 66 -4.87 26.49 4.10
C ALA A 66 -3.98 27.40 4.96
N CYS A 67 -3.12 26.81 5.79
CA CYS A 67 -2.10 27.53 6.56
C CYS A 67 -0.88 28.00 5.72
N GLY A 68 -0.87 27.76 4.40
CA GLY A 68 0.17 28.22 3.48
C GLY A 68 1.37 27.27 3.31
N ALA A 69 1.29 26.04 3.82
CA ALA A 69 2.34 25.04 3.61
C ALA A 69 2.25 24.38 2.22
N VAL A 70 3.39 23.89 1.72
CA VAL A 70 3.42 22.96 0.59
C VAL A 70 3.26 21.55 1.15
N VAL A 71 2.20 20.85 0.75
CA VAL A 71 1.87 19.54 1.29
C VAL A 71 2.06 18.45 0.24
N TRP A 72 2.78 17.40 0.61
CA TRP A 72 2.87 16.15 -0.14
C TRP A 72 1.99 15.11 0.53
N ARG A 73 1.11 14.50 -0.26
CA ARG A 73 0.28 13.36 0.15
C ARG A 73 0.97 12.11 -0.35
N GLY A 74 1.24 11.18 0.56
CA GLY A 74 1.85 9.89 0.25
C GLY A 74 0.96 8.75 0.70
N ASP A 75 1.07 7.63 0.00
CA ASP A 75 0.60 6.34 0.45
C ASP A 75 1.74 5.32 0.33
N PHE A 76 1.85 4.44 1.31
CA PHE A 76 2.71 3.27 1.25
C PHE A 76 1.84 2.02 1.12
N TYR A 77 1.40 1.75 -0.10
CA TYR A 77 0.70 0.51 -0.39
C TYR A 77 1.72 -0.64 -0.30
N GLY A 78 1.59 -1.51 0.72
CA GLY A 78 2.58 -2.55 1.00
C GLY A 78 2.72 -3.55 -0.16
N ASP A 79 3.69 -3.33 -1.04
CA ASP A 79 3.98 -4.15 -2.23
C ASP A 79 5.15 -5.12 -2.03
N VAL A 80 5.78 -5.07 -0.84
CA VAL A 80 6.78 -6.01 -0.33
C VAL A 80 6.42 -6.45 1.09
N GLY A 81 6.82 -7.66 1.47
CA GLY A 81 6.68 -8.15 2.85
C GLY A 81 5.82 -9.40 3.02
N MET A 82 5.56 -9.74 4.29
CA MET A 82 4.97 -11.02 4.69
C MET A 82 3.59 -11.27 4.09
N HIS A 83 2.78 -10.22 3.90
CA HIS A 83 1.46 -10.31 3.28
C HIS A 83 1.55 -10.67 1.79
N ILE A 84 2.57 -10.19 1.08
CA ILE A 84 2.87 -10.63 -0.30
C ILE A 84 3.22 -12.12 -0.30
N ALA A 85 4.12 -12.54 0.60
CA ALA A 85 4.56 -13.92 0.69
C ALA A 85 3.39 -14.87 0.96
N LYS A 86 2.52 -14.52 1.92
CA LYS A 86 1.29 -15.26 2.21
C LYS A 86 0.37 -15.34 0.99
N SER A 87 0.15 -14.23 0.30
CA SER A 87 -0.70 -14.20 -0.91
C SER A 87 -0.16 -15.07 -2.03
N ILE A 88 1.14 -14.96 -2.32
CA ILE A 88 1.81 -15.78 -3.34
C ILE A 88 1.76 -17.26 -2.97
N TYR A 89 2.08 -17.61 -1.71
CA TYR A 89 2.00 -18.99 -1.26
C TYR A 89 0.59 -19.57 -1.44
N GLY A 90 -0.45 -18.86 -0.98
CA GLY A 90 -1.82 -19.33 -1.12
C GLY A 90 -2.24 -19.50 -2.58
N LEU A 91 -1.88 -18.54 -3.45
CA LEU A 91 -2.15 -18.65 -4.89
C LEU A 91 -1.46 -19.87 -5.51
N LEU A 92 -0.20 -20.14 -5.14
CA LEU A 92 0.55 -21.31 -5.61
C LEU A 92 0.00 -22.62 -5.05
N ALA A 93 -0.45 -22.64 -3.79
CA ALA A 93 -1.07 -23.80 -3.17
C ALA A 93 -2.39 -24.15 -3.86
N GLU A 94 -3.26 -23.16 -4.07
CA GLU A 94 -4.53 -23.34 -4.76
C GLU A 94 -4.33 -23.84 -6.20
N LEU A 95 -3.32 -23.30 -6.88
CA LEU A 95 -2.88 -23.76 -8.18
C LEU A 95 -2.50 -25.23 -8.23
N ARG A 96 -1.67 -25.67 -7.28
CA ARG A 96 -1.24 -27.07 -7.17
C ARG A 96 -2.41 -28.01 -6.88
N ILE A 97 -3.46 -27.51 -6.20
CA ILE A 97 -4.68 -28.27 -5.95
C ILE A 97 -5.52 -28.39 -7.23
N LYS A 98 -5.71 -27.28 -7.97
CA LYS A 98 -6.57 -27.23 -9.16
C LYS A 98 -5.94 -27.82 -10.42
N ASN A 99 -4.62 -27.84 -10.51
CA ASN A 99 -3.89 -28.28 -11.70
C ASN A 99 -3.02 -29.52 -11.38
N SER A 100 -3.59 -30.70 -11.67
CA SER A 100 -2.92 -31.99 -11.46
C SER A 100 -1.64 -32.15 -12.27
N GLU A 101 -1.56 -31.60 -13.48
CA GLU A 101 -0.33 -31.61 -14.29
C GLU A 101 0.78 -30.79 -13.63
N LEU A 102 0.45 -29.60 -13.13
CA LEU A 102 1.40 -28.69 -12.48
C LEU A 102 1.96 -29.30 -11.18
N ARG A 103 1.13 -30.06 -10.45
CA ARG A 103 1.53 -30.79 -9.24
C ARG A 103 2.57 -31.88 -9.50
N MET A 104 2.59 -32.45 -10.70
CA MET A 104 3.51 -33.54 -11.08
C MET A 104 4.81 -33.05 -11.73
N LYS A 105 4.86 -31.79 -12.17
CA LYS A 105 6.06 -31.19 -12.78
C LYS A 105 7.08 -30.75 -11.73
N GLN A 106 8.35 -30.84 -12.07
CA GLN A 106 9.46 -30.36 -11.24
C GLN A 106 10.47 -29.54 -12.06
N GLY A 107 11.36 -28.82 -11.37
CA GLY A 107 12.45 -28.08 -11.99
C GLY A 107 11.99 -27.11 -13.09
N LYS A 108 12.66 -27.15 -14.24
CA LYS A 108 12.39 -26.22 -15.36
C LYS A 108 10.97 -26.36 -15.93
N ASP A 109 10.40 -27.56 -15.92
CA ASP A 109 9.05 -27.79 -16.44
C ASP A 109 7.97 -27.19 -15.54
N TYR A 110 8.17 -27.26 -14.21
CA TYR A 110 7.31 -26.56 -13.25
C TYR A 110 7.33 -25.05 -13.50
N ILE A 111 8.52 -24.47 -13.64
CA ILE A 111 8.68 -23.02 -13.86
C ILE A 111 8.03 -22.59 -15.19
N ARG A 112 8.16 -23.39 -16.24
CA ARG A 112 7.53 -23.12 -17.54
C ARG A 112 6.00 -23.09 -17.44
N GLU A 113 5.41 -24.08 -16.76
CA GLU A 113 3.97 -24.14 -16.58
C GLU A 113 3.45 -23.00 -15.70
N LEU A 114 4.17 -22.71 -14.60
CA LEU A 114 3.82 -21.62 -13.69
C LEU A 114 3.83 -20.26 -14.42
N LYS A 115 4.83 -20.01 -15.27
CA LYS A 115 4.89 -18.77 -16.08
C LYS A 115 3.68 -18.64 -17.02
N LYS A 116 3.27 -19.75 -17.65
CA LYS A 116 2.07 -19.76 -18.51
C LYS A 116 0.84 -19.40 -17.70
N TYR A 117 0.64 -20.03 -16.55
CA TYR A 117 -0.50 -19.75 -15.69
C TYR A 117 -0.53 -18.28 -15.20
N ILE A 118 0.59 -17.76 -14.70
CA ILE A 118 0.68 -16.36 -14.28
C ILE A 118 0.38 -15.41 -15.46
N GLY A 119 0.85 -15.76 -16.66
CA GLY A 119 0.54 -15.02 -17.88
C GLY A 119 -0.96 -14.99 -18.21
N GLU A 120 -1.68 -16.10 -18.02
CA GLU A 120 -3.14 -16.14 -18.20
C GLU A 120 -3.87 -15.36 -17.10
N LEU A 121 -3.42 -15.45 -15.84
CA LEU A 121 -3.98 -14.64 -14.76
C LEU A 121 -3.87 -13.15 -15.04
N GLY A 122 -2.75 -12.71 -15.62
CA GLY A 122 -2.53 -11.31 -15.99
C GLY A 122 -3.55 -10.75 -16.99
N LYS A 123 -4.22 -11.62 -17.76
CA LYS A 123 -5.25 -11.23 -18.73
C LYS A 123 -6.64 -11.08 -18.13
N LEU A 124 -6.85 -11.56 -16.90
CA LEU A 124 -8.15 -11.47 -16.24
C LEU A 124 -8.51 -10.02 -15.87
N PRO A 125 -9.81 -9.68 -15.79
CA PRO A 125 -10.27 -8.40 -15.27
C PRO A 125 -9.65 -8.09 -13.91
N VAL A 126 -9.41 -6.80 -13.64
CA VAL A 126 -8.79 -6.33 -12.38
C VAL A 126 -9.51 -6.89 -11.16
N SER A 127 -10.85 -6.88 -11.15
CA SER A 127 -11.66 -7.42 -10.05
C SER A 127 -11.44 -8.90 -9.80
N GLN A 128 -11.26 -9.70 -10.85
CA GLN A 128 -10.97 -11.13 -10.72
C GLN A 128 -9.55 -11.37 -10.21
N ARG A 129 -8.57 -10.59 -10.70
CA ARG A 129 -7.19 -10.64 -10.20
C ARG A 129 -7.11 -10.27 -8.72
N GLN A 130 -7.81 -9.20 -8.32
CA GLN A 130 -7.90 -8.78 -6.93
C GLN A 130 -8.52 -9.86 -6.05
N LYS A 131 -9.63 -10.46 -6.50
CA LYS A 131 -10.27 -11.57 -5.78
C LYS A 131 -9.32 -12.75 -5.58
N LEU A 132 -8.63 -13.19 -6.62
CA LEU A 132 -7.67 -14.29 -6.54
C LEU A 132 -6.52 -14.00 -5.57
N LEU A 133 -6.01 -12.77 -5.58
CA LEU A 133 -4.95 -12.36 -4.65
C LEU A 133 -5.46 -12.31 -3.20
N GLY A 134 -6.71 -11.88 -2.98
CA GLY A 134 -7.35 -11.89 -1.68
C GLY A 134 -7.62 -13.31 -1.15
N GLU A 135 -8.10 -14.21 -2.01
CA GLU A 135 -8.29 -15.64 -1.69
C GLU A 135 -6.96 -16.31 -1.35
N GLY A 136 -5.92 -16.05 -2.16
CA GLY A 136 -4.56 -16.50 -1.88
C GLY A 136 -4.02 -15.95 -0.56
N TYR A 137 -4.25 -14.67 -0.26
CA TYR A 137 -3.85 -14.08 1.01
C TYR A 137 -4.55 -14.74 2.20
N ALA A 138 -5.87 -14.95 2.12
CA ALA A 138 -6.64 -15.59 3.18
C ALA A 138 -6.13 -17.02 3.45
N LEU A 139 -5.93 -17.82 2.40
CA LEU A 139 -5.38 -19.17 2.51
C LEU A 139 -3.96 -19.15 3.10
N GLY A 140 -3.10 -18.23 2.63
CA GLY A 140 -1.74 -18.09 3.11
C GLY A 140 -1.66 -17.70 4.59
N VAL A 141 -2.56 -16.83 5.08
CA VAL A 141 -2.65 -16.49 6.50
C VAL A 141 -3.00 -17.72 7.33
N VAL A 142 -4.05 -18.44 6.97
CA VAL A 142 -4.49 -19.65 7.69
C VAL A 142 -3.35 -20.67 7.74
N LYS A 143 -2.72 -20.96 6.59
CA LYS A 143 -1.63 -21.94 6.53
C LYS A 143 -0.37 -21.51 7.28
N TYR A 144 -0.06 -20.22 7.28
CA TYR A 144 1.05 -19.68 8.06
C TYR A 144 0.86 -19.86 9.58
N GLU A 145 -0.39 -19.77 10.06
CA GLU A 145 -0.70 -19.89 11.49
C GLU A 145 -0.82 -21.36 11.93
N GLU A 146 -1.33 -22.23 11.07
CA GLU A 146 -1.62 -23.63 11.40
C GLU A 146 -0.43 -24.59 11.21
N ASP A 147 0.47 -24.32 10.25
CA ASP A 147 1.52 -25.24 9.85
C ASP A 147 2.91 -24.59 9.94
N LYS A 148 3.74 -25.11 10.86
CA LYS A 148 5.10 -24.58 11.09
C LYS A 148 6.03 -24.76 9.89
N ALA A 149 5.89 -25.83 9.12
CA ALA A 149 6.72 -26.05 7.95
C ALA A 149 6.35 -25.04 6.84
N VAL A 150 5.06 -24.81 6.66
CA VAL A 150 4.56 -23.79 5.73
C VAL A 150 4.96 -22.37 6.18
N ALA A 151 4.91 -22.11 7.49
CA ALA A 151 5.35 -20.82 8.02
C ALA A 151 6.82 -20.52 7.67
N GLU A 152 7.69 -21.53 7.68
CA GLU A 152 9.09 -21.39 7.27
C GLU A 152 9.23 -21.19 5.76
N GLU A 153 8.50 -21.96 4.94
CA GLU A 153 8.46 -21.76 3.47
C GLU A 153 8.01 -20.33 3.10
N ILE A 154 7.01 -19.79 3.81
CA ILE A 154 6.52 -18.43 3.60
C ILE A 154 7.57 -17.39 4.02
N LYS A 155 8.36 -17.64 5.06
CA LYS A 155 9.48 -16.75 5.44
C LYS A 155 10.56 -16.74 4.37
N ASP A 156 10.94 -17.90 3.84
CA ASP A 156 11.89 -18.01 2.74
C ASP A 156 11.40 -17.25 1.51
N LEU A 157 10.11 -17.42 1.17
CA LEU A 157 9.46 -16.69 0.10
C LEU A 157 9.48 -15.17 0.35
N ASN A 158 9.27 -14.73 1.59
CA ASN A 158 9.37 -13.33 1.96
C ASN A 158 10.79 -12.77 1.72
N TYR A 159 11.84 -13.50 2.09
CA TYR A 159 13.21 -13.08 1.78
C TYR A 159 13.47 -12.97 0.27
N LEU A 160 12.99 -13.94 -0.51
CA LEU A 160 13.10 -13.91 -1.97
C LEU A 160 12.36 -12.70 -2.58
N ILE A 161 11.21 -12.32 -2.04
CA ILE A 161 10.48 -11.11 -2.45
C ILE A 161 11.33 -9.86 -2.22
N TYR A 162 11.95 -9.73 -1.05
CA TYR A 162 12.85 -8.60 -0.77
C TYR A 162 14.04 -8.57 -1.73
N VAL A 163 14.69 -9.71 -1.99
CA VAL A 163 15.79 -9.79 -2.96
C VAL A 163 15.32 -9.36 -4.35
N ALA A 164 14.20 -9.87 -4.83
CA ALA A 164 13.64 -9.52 -6.14
C ALA A 164 13.31 -8.02 -6.23
N ALA A 165 12.69 -7.45 -5.19
CA ALA A 165 12.37 -6.03 -5.13
C ALA A 165 13.64 -5.15 -5.19
N GLN A 166 14.69 -5.53 -4.45
CA GLN A 166 15.96 -4.79 -4.49
C GLN A 166 16.62 -4.83 -5.86
N GLU A 167 16.59 -5.97 -6.56
CA GLU A 167 17.13 -6.10 -7.91
C GLU A 167 16.36 -5.22 -8.91
N ILE A 168 15.02 -5.17 -8.81
CA ILE A 168 14.19 -4.27 -9.63
C ILE A 168 14.55 -2.81 -9.36
N LEU A 169 14.63 -2.40 -8.08
CA LEU A 169 14.95 -1.02 -7.72
C LEU A 169 16.37 -0.60 -8.15
N LYS A 170 17.36 -1.49 -8.01
CA LYS A 170 18.71 -1.24 -8.54
C LYS A 170 18.69 -1.00 -10.05
N LYS A 171 18.03 -1.90 -10.79
CA LYS A 171 17.98 -1.87 -12.25
C LYS A 171 17.23 -0.66 -12.77
N ASP A 172 16.05 -0.38 -12.23
CA ASP A 172 15.10 0.59 -12.81
C ASP A 172 15.28 2.00 -12.24
N LYS A 173 15.81 2.12 -11.01
CA LYS A 173 15.93 3.40 -10.28
C LYS A 173 17.37 3.74 -9.90
N GLY A 174 18.35 2.88 -10.19
CA GLY A 174 19.73 3.06 -9.73
C GLY A 174 19.86 3.04 -8.21
N TRP A 175 18.86 2.50 -7.51
CA TRP A 175 18.80 2.54 -6.05
C TRP A 175 19.83 1.59 -5.43
N GLN A 176 20.46 2.02 -4.35
CA GLN A 176 21.45 1.22 -3.63
C GLN A 176 20.85 0.71 -2.31
N PRO A 177 20.76 -0.62 -2.12
CA PRO A 177 20.21 -1.17 -0.88
C PRO A 177 21.12 -0.91 0.31
N MET A 178 20.52 -0.43 1.40
CA MET A 178 21.21 -0.32 2.69
C MET A 178 21.42 -1.68 3.37
N ILE A 179 20.50 -2.63 3.12
CA ILE A 179 20.52 -3.99 3.65
C ILE A 179 20.66 -4.96 2.49
N ASN A 180 21.59 -5.91 2.55
CA ASN A 180 21.71 -6.95 1.53
C ASN A 180 20.97 -8.22 1.96
N TYR A 181 19.73 -8.41 1.48
CA TYR A 181 18.92 -9.59 1.81
C TYR A 181 19.46 -10.90 1.19
N GLN A 182 20.35 -10.85 0.19
CA GLN A 182 20.97 -12.07 -0.35
C GLN A 182 21.89 -12.75 0.66
N LYS A 183 22.36 -12.03 1.69
CA LYS A 183 23.18 -12.60 2.77
C LYS A 183 22.36 -13.32 3.85
N LEU A 184 21.03 -13.24 3.76
CA LEU A 184 20.09 -13.82 4.73
C LEU A 184 19.37 -15.07 4.18
N LEU A 185 19.65 -15.43 2.93
CA LEU A 185 19.28 -16.69 2.29
C LEU A 185 20.42 -17.71 2.49
#